data_AF-A0A7X7JY08-F1
#
_entry.id   AF-A0A7X7JY08-F1
#
_cell.length_a   1.000
_cell.length_b   1.000
_cell.length_c   1.000
_cell.angle_alpha   90.00
_cell.angle_beta   90.00
_cell.angle_gamma   90.00
#
_symmetry.space_group_name_H-M   'P 1'
#
loop_
_entity.id
_entity.type
_entity.pdbx_description
1 polymer ?
#
loop_
_entity_poly.entity_id
_entity_poly.type
_entity_poly.pdbx_seq_one_letter_code
_entity_poly.pdbx_strand_id
1 'polypeptide(L)'
;MAESAEPLITRRAARLRALVQVLIDGASQAERDHAHRIDAVRPEHRASAINLVHYVWLRGRDIRELQAELADLGLSSLGRLESRVMPTLRSLAGALDLMIGSDTGPALRGGEMALGPALLDRNADNLLGHQPADRVSRIMVTFPSEAATDRDLVGQMVAAGMDIARINAAHDTPEDWAAMIANLRATDPRYEGAATGRPEGDDGFRPAPDRCLVAMDLAGPKLRTGPIAPGPEVVRVRPQRDESGHVVEPATVVLEASPSGENSRHRAHLPVDADWLAALEVDERIGFVDARGSERELVVTAVDDARAVTEMTQTAYFATGTVLSGMSDAAVGALPATESHHFVRKGEQIWLTRSLDAHGPVEGGPHRIGCTLPQVFEDATAGQEVWFDDGKVGGTIAAVRDDRIEIDVTSAGVDGVKLRAEKGINLPDTQLDTPALTDEDLEVLPFVVEHADIVNYSFVRDRGDVADLFRRVTELGRDDLDVVLKIETVQAFRNLPQILLEAMRWRDVGVMIARGDLAVEAGFERLAEVQEEIMWLCEAAHVPVIWATQVLESLAKRGMPSRAEVTDAAMSERAECVMLNKGPFIVEAIRFLHDVLERMQDHQSKKRTLLRRLDSWGLD
;
A
#
# COMPACT_ATOMS: atom_id res chain seq x y z
N MET A 1 22.78 68.89 -11.32
CA MET A 1 22.04 67.94 -10.46
C MET A 1 21.76 66.72 -11.30
N ALA A 2 22.60 65.70 -11.19
CA ALA A 2 22.29 64.38 -11.74
C ALA A 2 21.59 63.64 -10.60
N GLU A 3 20.28 63.38 -10.73
CA GLU A 3 19.62 62.39 -9.89
C GLU A 3 20.36 61.07 -10.09
N SER A 4 21.04 60.59 -9.05
CA SER A 4 21.68 59.28 -9.07
C SER A 4 20.55 58.24 -9.11
N ALA A 5 20.18 57.81 -10.31
CA ALA A 5 19.24 56.73 -10.49
C ALA A 5 19.84 55.49 -9.81
N GLU A 6 19.25 55.11 -8.68
CA GLU A 6 19.60 53.90 -7.96
C GLU A 6 19.59 52.71 -8.95
N PRO A 7 20.64 51.86 -8.96
CA PRO A 7 20.76 50.79 -9.95
C PRO A 7 19.48 49.95 -10.01
N LEU A 8 19.04 49.59 -11.23
CA LEU A 8 17.82 48.82 -11.44
C LEU A 8 17.78 47.53 -10.58
N ILE A 9 18.94 46.91 -10.39
CA ILE A 9 19.13 45.72 -9.54
C ILE A 9 18.84 46.04 -8.07
N THR A 10 19.35 47.15 -7.54
CA THR A 10 19.13 47.58 -6.15
C THR A 10 17.64 47.82 -5.88
N ARG A 11 16.94 48.50 -6.80
CA ARG A 11 15.49 48.71 -6.70
C ARG A 11 14.69 47.40 -6.76
N ARG A 12 15.08 46.47 -7.64
CA ARG A 12 14.47 45.13 -7.72
C ARG A 12 14.70 44.34 -6.44
N ALA A 13 15.93 44.33 -5.92
CA ALA A 13 16.30 43.66 -4.67
C ALA A 13 15.52 44.23 -3.47
N ALA A 14 15.37 45.55 -3.37
CA ALA A 14 14.57 46.19 -2.32
C ALA A 14 13.09 45.77 -2.35
N ARG A 15 12.49 45.68 -3.54
CA ARG A 15 11.11 45.18 -3.68
C ARG A 15 10.98 43.72 -3.25
N LEU A 16 11.87 42.85 -3.75
CA LEU A 16 11.87 41.42 -3.39
C LEU A 16 12.12 41.23 -1.89
N ARG A 17 12.98 42.05 -1.29
CA ARG A 17 13.26 42.03 0.15
C ARG A 17 12.02 42.35 0.98
N ALA A 18 11.22 43.32 0.55
CA ALA A 18 9.95 43.65 1.18
C ALA A 18 8.94 42.50 1.07
N LEU A 19 8.85 41.85 -0.10
CA LEU A 19 8.01 40.66 -0.29
C LEU A 19 8.45 39.50 0.60
N VAL A 20 9.74 39.22 0.68
CA VAL A 20 10.29 38.20 1.59
C VAL A 20 10.02 38.56 3.06
N GLN A 21 10.04 39.84 3.43
CA GLN A 21 9.68 40.26 4.79
C GLN A 21 8.23 39.93 5.12
N VAL A 22 7.29 40.15 4.19
CA VAL A 22 5.88 39.76 4.37
C VAL A 22 5.75 38.26 4.63
N LEU A 23 6.57 37.43 3.96
CA LEU A 23 6.61 35.99 4.20
C LEU A 23 7.13 35.64 5.61
N ILE A 24 8.22 36.29 6.04
CA ILE A 24 8.81 36.09 7.38
C ILE A 24 7.82 36.48 8.48
N ASP A 25 7.22 37.67 8.37
CA ASP A 25 6.32 38.22 9.38
C ASP A 25 5.05 37.37 9.50
N GLY A 26 4.50 36.96 8.37
CA GLY A 26 3.31 36.15 8.32
C GLY A 26 3.52 34.71 8.80
N ALA A 27 4.64 34.06 8.47
CA ALA A 27 5.00 32.76 9.04
C ALA A 27 5.21 32.85 10.56
N SER A 28 5.85 33.94 11.04
CA SER A 28 6.03 34.20 12.47
C SER A 28 4.69 34.46 13.18
N GLN A 29 3.72 35.08 12.51
CA GLN A 29 2.37 35.25 13.05
C GLN A 29 1.63 33.90 13.13
N ALA A 30 1.73 33.06 12.10
CA ALA A 30 1.15 31.72 12.11
C ALA A 30 1.69 30.86 13.26
N GLU A 31 2.99 30.94 13.54
CA GLU A 31 3.60 30.29 14.71
C GLU A 31 2.93 30.73 16.02
N ARG A 32 2.69 32.05 16.20
CA ARG A 32 1.99 32.57 17.37
C ARG A 32 0.53 32.12 17.45
N ASP A 33 -0.18 32.15 16.32
CA ASP A 33 -1.59 31.75 16.24
C ASP A 33 -1.78 30.27 16.59
N HIS A 34 -0.79 29.44 16.26
CA HIS A 34 -0.79 27.99 16.52
C HIS A 34 0.09 27.57 17.71
N ALA A 35 0.52 28.51 18.56
CA ALA A 35 1.39 28.22 19.71
C ALA A 35 0.83 27.10 20.61
N HIS A 36 -0.49 27.10 20.86
CA HIS A 36 -1.15 26.05 21.66
C HIS A 36 -0.99 24.63 21.10
N ARG A 37 -0.88 24.47 19.77
CA ARG A 37 -0.64 23.16 19.13
C ARG A 37 0.84 22.80 19.17
N ILE A 38 1.71 23.77 18.92
CA ILE A 38 3.16 23.61 18.99
C ILE A 38 3.62 23.25 20.41
N ASP A 39 3.01 23.85 21.43
CA ASP A 39 3.34 23.57 22.84
C ASP A 39 2.77 22.23 23.33
N ALA A 40 1.82 21.64 22.58
CA ALA A 40 1.25 20.33 22.90
C ALA A 40 2.07 19.15 22.37
N VAL A 41 2.95 19.37 21.40
CA VAL A 41 3.85 18.33 20.87
C VAL A 41 4.97 18.01 21.85
N ARG A 42 5.62 16.86 21.67
CA ARG A 42 6.79 16.51 22.47
C ARG A 42 7.96 17.48 22.21
N PRO A 43 8.82 17.76 23.22
CA PRO A 43 9.93 18.69 23.09
C PRO A 43 10.84 18.41 21.88
N GLU A 44 11.13 17.15 21.61
CA GLU A 44 11.97 16.67 20.49
C GLU A 44 11.39 16.97 19.09
N HIS A 45 10.07 17.20 19.01
CA HIS A 45 9.34 17.53 17.78
C HIS A 45 8.98 19.01 17.66
N ARG A 46 9.32 19.85 18.65
CA ARG A 46 8.89 21.26 18.66
C ARG A 46 9.40 22.04 17.45
N ALA A 47 10.64 21.79 17.03
CA ALA A 47 11.23 22.41 15.84
C ALA A 47 10.49 21.98 14.55
N SER A 48 10.14 20.70 14.45
CA SER A 48 9.33 20.14 13.36
C SER A 48 7.92 20.76 13.29
N ALA A 49 7.24 20.87 14.44
CA ALA A 49 5.91 21.48 14.51
C ALA A 49 5.91 22.95 14.08
N ILE A 50 6.92 23.72 14.52
CA ILE A 50 7.10 25.12 14.10
C ILE A 50 7.30 25.21 12.58
N ASN A 51 8.21 24.39 12.03
CA ASN A 51 8.52 24.41 10.61
C ASN A 51 7.32 23.97 9.74
N LEU A 52 6.55 22.96 10.18
CA LEU A 52 5.31 22.56 9.53
C LEU A 52 4.29 23.72 9.48
N VAL A 53 4.10 24.44 10.58
CA VAL A 53 3.18 25.60 10.63
C VAL A 53 3.65 26.69 9.67
N HIS A 54 4.95 27.00 9.63
CA HIS A 54 5.50 27.95 8.66
C HIS A 54 5.27 27.51 7.22
N TYR A 55 5.47 26.22 6.93
CA TYR A 55 5.33 25.65 5.60
C TYR A 55 3.88 25.66 5.12
N VAL A 56 2.94 25.22 5.95
CA VAL A 56 1.49 25.24 5.65
C VAL A 56 1.03 26.66 5.38
N TRP A 57 1.47 27.62 6.21
CA TRP A 57 1.17 29.03 5.99
C TRP A 57 1.73 29.51 4.64
N LEU A 58 2.99 29.21 4.32
CA LEU A 58 3.60 29.65 3.08
C LEU A 58 2.91 29.05 1.85
N ARG A 59 2.63 27.74 1.86
CA ARG A 59 2.03 27.01 0.73
C ARG A 59 0.57 27.33 0.49
N GLY A 60 -0.11 27.94 1.46
CA GLY A 60 -1.45 28.53 1.28
C GLY A 60 -1.49 29.80 0.42
N ARG A 61 -0.38 30.18 -0.23
CA ARG A 61 -0.24 31.40 -1.04
C ARG A 61 0.41 31.11 -2.39
N ASP A 62 0.04 31.89 -3.39
CA ASP A 62 0.73 31.85 -4.69
C ASP A 62 1.97 32.75 -4.64
N ILE A 63 3.15 32.12 -4.74
CA ILE A 63 4.45 32.79 -4.71
C ILE A 63 5.21 32.64 -6.03
N ARG A 64 4.59 32.11 -7.09
CA ARG A 64 5.31 31.74 -8.33
C ARG A 64 6.01 32.91 -9.00
N GLU A 65 5.38 34.09 -9.02
CA GLU A 65 6.00 35.32 -9.52
C GLU A 65 7.25 35.69 -8.73
N LEU A 66 7.17 35.65 -7.40
CA LEU A 66 8.32 35.88 -6.52
C LEU A 66 9.45 34.87 -6.80
N GLN A 67 9.13 33.59 -6.98
CA GLN A 67 10.12 32.55 -7.27
C GLN A 67 10.87 32.81 -8.58
N ALA A 68 10.15 33.16 -9.65
CA ALA A 68 10.74 33.48 -10.95
C ALA A 68 11.69 34.67 -10.83
N GLU A 69 11.28 35.71 -10.12
CA GLU A 69 12.09 36.92 -9.98
C GLU A 69 13.33 36.75 -9.09
N LEU A 70 13.23 35.90 -8.06
CA LEU A 70 14.39 35.52 -7.26
C LEU A 70 15.39 34.72 -8.09
N ALA A 71 14.91 33.77 -8.90
CA ALA A 71 15.75 32.96 -9.77
C ALA A 71 16.47 33.80 -10.83
N ASP A 72 15.81 34.81 -11.41
CA ASP A 72 16.43 35.76 -12.35
C ASP A 72 17.62 36.54 -11.75
N LEU A 73 17.66 36.67 -10.41
CA LEU A 73 18.77 37.30 -9.69
C LEU A 73 19.83 36.28 -9.22
N GLY A 74 19.70 35.01 -9.60
CA GLY A 74 20.57 33.93 -9.15
C GLY A 74 20.39 33.54 -7.68
N LEU A 75 19.27 33.95 -7.06
CA LEU A 75 18.94 33.63 -5.68
C LEU A 75 18.14 32.32 -5.59
N SER A 76 17.97 31.80 -4.37
CA SER A 76 17.09 30.66 -4.12
C SER A 76 15.67 30.94 -4.62
N SER A 77 15.16 30.08 -5.49
CA SER A 77 13.76 30.12 -5.96
C SER A 77 12.76 29.60 -4.93
N LEU A 78 13.18 29.33 -3.69
CA LEU A 78 12.31 28.78 -2.65
C LEU A 78 11.66 27.45 -3.08
N GLY A 79 12.30 26.65 -3.94
CA GLY A 79 11.75 25.35 -4.38
C GLY A 79 12.16 24.15 -3.52
N ARG A 80 12.95 24.38 -2.46
CA ARG A 80 13.64 23.34 -1.65
C ARG A 80 13.70 23.71 -0.16
N LEU A 81 12.68 24.45 0.31
CA LEU A 81 12.65 25.05 1.64
C LEU A 81 11.90 24.23 2.69
N GLU A 82 11.29 23.11 2.28
CA GLU A 82 10.28 22.33 3.01
C GLU A 82 10.72 22.11 4.46
N SER A 83 11.89 21.50 4.65
CA SER A 83 12.50 21.20 5.96
C SER A 83 13.09 22.40 6.73
N ARG A 84 13.02 23.62 6.21
CA ARG A 84 13.71 24.79 6.79
C ARG A 84 13.18 26.12 6.28
N VAL A 85 11.91 26.39 6.53
CA VAL A 85 11.22 27.56 6.00
C VAL A 85 11.83 28.86 6.50
N MET A 86 11.81 29.08 7.81
CA MET A 86 12.29 30.33 8.40
C MET A 86 13.80 30.55 8.17
N PRO A 87 14.70 29.56 8.34
CA PRO A 87 16.11 29.74 8.01
C PRO A 87 16.34 30.12 6.54
N THR A 88 15.60 29.52 5.60
CA THR A 88 15.72 29.85 4.17
C THR A 88 15.26 31.26 3.87
N LEU A 89 14.11 31.68 4.41
CA LEU A 89 13.59 33.05 4.22
C LEU A 89 14.54 34.10 4.81
N ARG A 90 15.08 33.87 6.01
CA ARG A 90 16.05 34.78 6.64
C ARG A 90 17.37 34.84 5.88
N SER A 91 17.87 33.71 5.40
CA SER A 91 19.07 33.68 4.55
C SER A 91 18.85 34.46 3.26
N LEU A 92 17.67 34.33 2.65
CA LEU A 92 17.32 35.06 1.44
C LEU A 92 17.19 36.57 1.69
N ALA A 93 16.55 36.94 2.80
CA ALA A 93 16.47 38.33 3.25
C ALA A 93 17.87 38.94 3.42
N GLY A 94 18.79 38.24 4.08
CA GLY A 94 20.17 38.68 4.24
C GLY A 94 20.92 38.85 2.91
N ALA A 95 20.73 37.93 1.96
CA ALA A 95 21.32 38.06 0.62
C ALA A 95 20.79 39.28 -0.12
N LEU A 96 19.48 39.56 -0.02
CA LEU A 96 18.86 40.74 -0.62
C LEU A 96 19.32 42.04 0.06
N ASP A 97 19.50 42.05 1.39
CA ASP A 97 20.03 43.20 2.14
C ASP A 97 21.46 43.56 1.68
N LEU A 98 22.30 42.55 1.43
CA LEU A 98 23.64 42.74 0.85
C LEU A 98 23.57 43.33 -0.57
N MET A 99 22.63 42.89 -1.41
CA MET A 99 22.44 43.44 -2.76
C MET A 99 21.92 44.89 -2.75
N ILE A 100 21.22 45.29 -1.69
CA ILE A 100 20.76 46.68 -1.49
C ILE A 100 21.91 47.58 -1.00
N GLY A 101 23.00 46.99 -0.49
CA GLY A 101 24.11 47.73 0.10
C GLY A 101 23.90 48.07 1.59
N SER A 102 23.01 47.34 2.27
CA SER A 102 22.87 47.47 3.72
C SER A 102 24.00 46.76 4.44
N ASP A 103 24.68 47.47 5.35
CA ASP A 103 25.76 46.93 6.20
C ASP A 103 25.20 46.10 7.39
N THR A 104 23.89 45.96 7.47
CA THR A 104 23.19 45.16 8.49
C THR A 104 23.08 43.71 8.05
N GLY A 105 24.21 43.03 7.81
CA GLY A 105 24.16 41.59 7.56
C GLY A 105 23.71 40.84 8.81
N PRO A 106 22.58 40.10 8.83
CA PRO A 106 22.43 39.04 9.82
C PRO A 106 23.59 38.06 9.60
N ALA A 107 24.30 37.69 10.67
CA ALA A 107 25.29 36.62 10.57
C ALA A 107 24.57 35.40 9.98
N LEU A 108 24.94 35.00 8.75
CA LEU A 108 24.45 33.79 8.11
C LEU A 108 24.85 32.62 9.02
N ARG A 109 23.95 32.21 9.92
CA ARG A 109 24.17 31.10 10.84
C ARG A 109 24.02 29.81 10.04
N GLY A 110 25.10 29.39 9.37
CA GLY A 110 25.12 28.21 8.50
C GLY A 110 24.62 26.92 9.17
N GLY A 111 24.68 26.82 10.51
CA GLY A 111 24.16 25.68 11.27
C GLY A 111 22.64 25.48 11.17
N GLU A 112 21.84 26.55 11.08
CA GLU A 112 20.37 26.45 11.01
C GLU A 112 19.88 25.83 9.69
N MET A 113 20.69 25.91 8.62
CA MET A 113 20.35 25.33 7.32
C MET A 113 20.58 23.81 7.27
N ALA A 114 21.47 23.26 8.10
CA ALA A 114 21.76 21.82 8.14
C ALA A 114 20.79 21.05 9.05
N LEU A 115 20.14 21.74 10.00
CA LEU A 115 19.25 21.15 11.00
C LEU A 115 18.04 20.40 10.40
N GLY A 116 17.40 20.92 9.35
CA GLY A 116 16.19 20.31 8.78
C GLY A 116 16.39 18.87 8.28
N PRO A 117 17.27 18.64 7.29
CA PRO A 117 17.58 17.29 6.82
C PRO A 117 18.06 16.36 7.94
N ALA A 118 18.92 16.85 8.84
CA ALA A 118 19.41 16.06 9.96
C ALA A 118 18.29 15.62 10.94
N LEU A 119 17.25 16.44 11.14
CA LEU A 119 16.07 16.05 11.93
C LEU A 119 15.28 14.94 11.25
N LEU A 120 15.10 15.02 9.92
CA LEU A 120 14.39 13.99 9.17
C LEU A 120 15.18 12.67 9.18
N ASP A 121 16.50 12.72 8.94
CA ASP A 121 17.37 11.54 8.97
C ASP A 121 17.33 10.88 10.36
N ARG A 122 17.46 11.68 11.43
CA ARG A 122 17.33 11.22 12.82
C ARG A 122 15.98 10.54 13.08
N ASN A 123 14.89 11.19 12.67
CA ASN A 123 13.54 10.66 12.90
C ASN A 123 13.30 9.38 12.07
N ALA A 124 13.89 9.27 10.88
CA ALA A 124 13.87 8.07 10.06
C ALA A 124 14.67 6.93 10.71
N ASP A 125 15.86 7.21 11.23
CA ASP A 125 16.69 6.23 11.96
C ASP A 125 15.97 5.71 13.22
N ASN A 126 15.30 6.60 13.98
CA ASN A 126 14.56 6.21 15.17
C ASN A 126 13.37 5.29 14.85
N LEU A 127 12.61 5.60 13.78
CA LEU A 127 11.37 4.89 13.44
C LEU A 127 11.62 3.63 12.59
N LEU A 128 12.43 3.76 11.54
CA LEU A 128 12.49 2.80 10.43
C LEU A 128 13.73 1.89 10.48
N GLY A 129 14.57 2.03 11.50
CA GLY A 129 15.85 1.33 11.54
C GLY A 129 16.98 2.19 11.00
N HIS A 130 18.21 1.82 11.35
CA HIS A 130 19.43 2.46 10.85
C HIS A 130 19.45 2.50 9.33
N GLN A 131 19.99 3.59 8.77
CA GLN A 131 20.23 3.68 7.34
C GLN A 131 21.23 2.60 6.89
N PRO A 132 20.88 1.77 5.89
CA PRO A 132 21.83 0.84 5.31
C PRO A 132 23.05 1.56 4.71
N ALA A 133 24.22 0.91 4.73
CA ALA A 133 25.46 1.53 4.26
C ALA A 133 25.50 1.79 2.75
N ASP A 134 24.67 1.07 1.99
CA ASP A 134 24.66 1.02 0.52
C ASP A 134 23.46 1.75 -0.10
N ARG A 135 22.50 2.24 0.70
CA ARG A 135 21.32 2.97 0.19
C ARG A 135 20.72 3.88 1.27
N VAL A 136 20.04 4.94 0.82
CA VAL A 136 19.33 5.87 1.73
C VAL A 136 18.00 5.30 2.23
N SER A 137 17.19 4.74 1.32
CA SER A 137 15.86 4.23 1.65
C SER A 137 15.88 2.80 2.18
N ARG A 138 15.06 2.53 3.20
CA ARG A 138 14.84 1.18 3.74
C ARG A 138 13.85 0.41 2.88
N ILE A 139 13.89 -0.92 2.97
CA ILE A 139 12.95 -1.81 2.29
C ILE A 139 12.06 -2.50 3.32
N MET A 140 10.77 -2.18 3.27
CA MET A 140 9.72 -2.86 4.02
C MET A 140 9.07 -3.93 3.13
N VAL A 141 8.87 -5.14 3.66
CA VAL A 141 8.32 -6.27 2.90
C VAL A 141 7.14 -6.87 3.63
N THR A 142 6.02 -7.01 2.93
CA THR A 142 4.86 -7.73 3.47
C THR A 142 5.14 -9.22 3.50
N PHE A 143 5.01 -9.83 4.68
CA PHE A 143 5.21 -11.26 4.83
C PHE A 143 4.12 -12.07 4.13
N PRO A 144 4.51 -13.09 3.33
CA PRO A 144 3.60 -14.13 2.90
C PRO A 144 3.23 -15.06 4.07
N SER A 145 2.09 -15.76 3.98
CA SER A 145 1.63 -16.66 5.05
C SER A 145 2.64 -17.79 5.29
N GLU A 146 3.32 -18.20 4.22
CA GLU A 146 4.43 -19.14 4.18
C GLU A 146 5.59 -18.73 5.09
N ALA A 147 5.78 -17.44 5.41
CA ALA A 147 6.83 -16.99 6.33
C ALA A 147 6.66 -17.54 7.76
N ALA A 148 5.45 -18.02 8.12
CA ALA A 148 5.21 -18.70 9.40
C ALA A 148 5.87 -20.10 9.44
N THR A 149 6.05 -20.77 8.30
CA THR A 149 6.51 -22.16 8.22
C THR A 149 7.81 -22.35 7.45
N ASP A 150 8.12 -21.44 6.51
CA ASP A 150 9.33 -21.45 5.68
C ASP A 150 10.36 -20.45 6.22
N ARG A 151 11.21 -20.95 7.11
CA ARG A 151 12.32 -20.18 7.68
C ARG A 151 13.36 -19.80 6.62
N ASP A 152 13.58 -20.63 5.61
CA ASP A 152 14.60 -20.37 4.59
C ASP A 152 14.19 -19.19 3.71
N LEU A 153 12.90 -19.08 3.38
CA LEU A 153 12.33 -17.91 2.69
C LEU A 153 12.58 -16.62 3.48
N VAL A 154 12.34 -16.62 4.80
CA VAL A 154 12.59 -15.44 5.65
C VAL A 154 14.07 -15.04 5.62
N GLY A 155 14.97 -16.03 5.75
CA GLY A 155 16.41 -15.79 5.64
C GLY A 155 16.81 -15.21 4.27
N GLN A 156 16.20 -15.69 3.18
CA GLN A 156 16.44 -15.16 1.84
C GLN A 156 15.95 -13.71 1.68
N MET A 157 14.81 -13.34 2.26
CA MET A 157 14.31 -11.95 2.25
C MET A 157 15.24 -11.00 3.00
N VAL A 158 15.71 -11.41 4.19
CA VAL A 158 16.71 -10.63 4.96
C VAL A 158 18.00 -10.47 4.16
N ALA A 159 18.55 -11.55 3.62
CA ALA A 159 19.78 -11.52 2.83
C ALA A 159 19.64 -10.72 1.51
N ALA A 160 18.43 -10.59 0.97
CA ALA A 160 18.15 -9.77 -0.20
C ALA A 160 18.15 -8.26 0.10
N GLY A 161 18.10 -7.85 1.36
CA GLY A 161 18.10 -6.44 1.78
C GLY A 161 16.82 -5.96 2.45
N MET A 162 16.00 -6.84 3.02
CA MET A 162 14.84 -6.44 3.83
C MET A 162 15.28 -5.82 5.16
N ASP A 163 14.70 -4.65 5.47
CA ASP A 163 14.96 -3.89 6.70
C ASP A 163 13.77 -3.93 7.66
N ILE A 164 12.55 -4.05 7.15
CA ILE A 164 11.33 -4.10 7.96
C ILE A 164 10.40 -5.21 7.45
N ALA A 165 10.03 -6.13 8.33
CA ALA A 165 9.03 -7.15 8.09
C ALA A 165 7.64 -6.59 8.43
N ARG A 166 6.76 -6.50 7.44
CA ARG A 166 5.37 -6.07 7.61
C ARG A 166 4.45 -7.29 7.73
N ILE A 167 3.69 -7.38 8.81
CA ILE A 167 2.65 -8.38 9.03
C ILE A 167 1.28 -7.68 8.97
N ASN A 168 0.35 -8.21 8.19
CA ASN A 168 -0.98 -7.63 8.02
C ASN A 168 -1.99 -8.38 8.89
N ALA A 169 -2.45 -7.77 9.99
CA ALA A 169 -3.34 -8.44 10.95
C ALA A 169 -4.77 -8.68 10.42
N ALA A 170 -5.10 -8.23 9.20
CA ALA A 170 -6.34 -8.58 8.52
C ALA A 170 -6.34 -10.02 7.94
N HIS A 171 -5.22 -10.73 8.01
CA HIS A 171 -5.04 -12.09 7.51
C HIS A 171 -4.21 -12.92 8.49
N ASP A 172 -4.31 -14.24 8.38
CA ASP A 172 -3.61 -15.21 9.23
C ASP A 172 -4.03 -15.08 10.72
N THR A 173 -3.47 -15.89 11.61
CA THR A 173 -3.83 -15.88 13.04
C THR A 173 -2.69 -15.35 13.93
N PRO A 174 -2.96 -14.99 15.20
CA PRO A 174 -1.91 -14.64 16.17
C PRO A 174 -0.80 -15.69 16.29
N GLU A 175 -1.12 -16.98 16.17
CA GLU A 175 -0.14 -18.06 16.15
C GLU A 175 0.78 -17.98 14.92
N ASP A 176 0.21 -17.72 13.75
CA ASP A 176 0.98 -17.54 12.50
C ASP A 176 1.89 -16.31 12.60
N TRP A 177 1.39 -15.19 13.12
CA TRP A 177 2.18 -13.97 13.31
C TRP A 177 3.32 -14.19 14.29
N ALA A 178 3.08 -14.90 15.40
CA ALA A 178 4.12 -15.25 16.35
C ALA A 178 5.21 -16.15 15.72
N ALA A 179 4.80 -17.12 14.89
CA ALA A 179 5.72 -17.98 14.15
C ALA A 179 6.56 -17.18 13.12
N MET A 180 5.94 -16.26 12.38
CA MET A 180 6.63 -15.34 11.47
C MET A 180 7.71 -14.52 12.19
N ILE A 181 7.37 -13.94 13.34
CA ILE A 181 8.29 -13.14 14.16
C ILE A 181 9.42 -14.03 14.71
N ALA A 182 9.10 -15.24 15.18
CA ALA A 182 10.09 -16.19 15.66
C ALA A 182 11.08 -16.60 14.56
N ASN A 183 10.58 -16.88 13.35
CA ASN A 183 11.43 -17.20 12.20
C ASN A 183 12.35 -16.02 11.85
N LEU A 184 11.83 -14.80 11.76
CA LEU A 184 12.63 -13.60 11.50
C LEU A 184 13.77 -13.45 12.52
N ARG A 185 13.43 -13.51 13.81
CA ARG A 185 14.39 -13.41 14.92
C ARG A 185 15.47 -14.50 14.87
N ALA A 186 15.11 -15.69 14.41
CA ALA A 186 16.03 -16.81 14.29
C ALA A 186 16.89 -16.77 13.02
N THR A 187 16.49 -16.02 11.99
CA THR A 187 17.22 -15.95 10.71
C THR A 187 18.05 -14.69 10.53
N ASP A 188 17.63 -13.57 11.11
CA ASP A 188 18.36 -12.33 10.98
C ASP A 188 19.49 -12.29 12.04
N PRO A 189 20.78 -12.42 11.62
CA PRO A 189 21.90 -12.48 12.56
C PRO A 189 22.03 -11.19 13.38
N ARG A 190 21.45 -10.08 12.91
CA ARG A 190 21.43 -8.79 13.62
C ARG A 190 20.65 -8.85 14.94
N TYR A 191 19.82 -9.87 15.16
CA TYR A 191 19.19 -10.09 16.47
C TYR A 191 20.17 -10.61 17.53
N GLU A 192 21.31 -11.19 17.15
CA GLU A 192 22.33 -11.62 18.09
C GLU A 192 23.03 -10.40 18.71
N GLY A 193 22.84 -10.19 20.01
CA GLY A 193 23.45 -9.05 20.72
C GLY A 193 22.74 -7.72 20.53
N ALA A 194 21.64 -7.67 19.76
CA ALA A 194 20.76 -6.51 19.72
C ALA A 194 20.21 -6.22 21.12
N ALA A 195 20.24 -4.94 21.52
CA ALA A 195 19.68 -4.51 22.79
C ALA A 195 18.18 -4.85 22.84
N THR A 196 17.72 -5.42 23.96
CA THR A 196 16.30 -5.74 24.19
C THR A 196 15.45 -4.50 24.47
N GLY A 197 16.05 -3.33 24.53
CA GLY A 197 15.40 -2.03 24.69
C GLY A 197 16.23 -0.94 24.00
N ARG A 198 15.64 0.24 23.82
CA ARG A 198 16.30 1.35 23.13
C ARG A 198 16.77 2.40 24.17
N PRO A 199 18.08 2.58 24.40
CA PRO A 199 18.56 3.60 25.32
C PRO A 199 18.20 5.00 24.81
N GLU A 200 17.70 5.83 25.72
CA GLU A 200 17.28 7.20 25.44
C GLU A 200 18.40 8.18 25.76
N GLY A 201 18.77 9.01 24.77
CA GLY A 201 19.63 10.17 24.98
C GLY A 201 18.84 11.37 25.50
N ASP A 202 19.51 12.27 26.22
CA ASP A 202 18.91 13.53 26.73
C ASP A 202 18.42 14.47 25.60
N ASP A 203 18.81 14.22 24.35
CA ASP A 203 18.43 14.97 23.15
C ASP A 203 17.20 14.40 22.42
N GLY A 204 16.55 13.39 23.01
CA GLY A 204 15.41 12.69 22.42
C GLY A 204 15.81 11.69 21.32
N PHE A 205 17.12 11.51 21.05
CA PHE A 205 17.58 10.48 20.13
C PHE A 205 17.44 9.10 20.78
N ARG A 206 16.78 8.18 20.06
CA ARG A 206 16.52 6.80 20.48
C ARG A 206 16.64 5.93 19.24
N PRO A 207 17.87 5.61 18.80
CA PRO A 207 18.06 4.88 17.57
C PRO A 207 17.33 3.54 17.65
N ALA A 208 16.65 3.17 16.55
CA ALA A 208 16.10 1.83 16.42
C ALA A 208 17.21 0.79 16.58
N PRO A 209 16.90 -0.43 17.07
CA PRO A 209 17.90 -1.49 17.15
C PRO A 209 18.44 -1.79 15.75
N ASP A 210 19.74 -2.07 15.65
CA ASP A 210 20.38 -2.50 14.40
C ASP A 210 19.98 -3.95 14.10
N ARG A 211 18.75 -4.15 13.58
CA ARG A 211 18.12 -5.41 13.19
C ARG A 211 16.91 -5.16 12.29
N CYS A 212 16.40 -6.20 11.62
CA CYS A 212 15.12 -6.09 10.91
C CYS A 212 13.98 -5.79 11.90
N LEU A 213 13.22 -4.72 11.67
CA LEU A 213 12.08 -4.35 12.52
C LEU A 213 10.82 -5.14 12.14
N VAL A 214 9.91 -5.29 13.10
CA VAL A 214 8.56 -5.86 12.88
C VAL A 214 7.54 -4.73 12.89
N ALA A 215 6.88 -4.52 11.74
CA ALA A 215 5.75 -3.62 11.61
C ALA A 215 4.45 -4.41 11.47
N MET A 216 3.42 -4.08 12.25
CA MET A 216 2.12 -4.75 12.18
C MET A 216 1.02 -3.78 11.77
N ASP A 217 0.27 -4.12 10.73
CA ASP A 217 -0.88 -3.35 10.27
C ASP A 217 -2.15 -3.74 11.03
N LEU A 218 -2.80 -2.74 11.61
CA LEU A 218 -4.21 -2.82 11.99
C LEU A 218 -5.06 -2.76 10.70
N ALA A 219 -6.14 -3.52 10.64
CA ALA A 219 -6.95 -3.68 9.44
C ALA A 219 -7.72 -2.39 9.10
N GLY A 220 -8.27 -1.74 10.12
CA GLY A 220 -9.18 -0.60 9.99
C GLY A 220 -10.54 -0.97 9.35
N PRO A 221 -11.47 -0.01 9.24
CA PRO A 221 -12.83 -0.22 8.74
C PRO A 221 -12.87 -0.43 7.21
N LYS A 222 -12.35 -1.56 6.74
CA LYS A 222 -12.33 -1.88 5.30
C LYS A 222 -13.73 -2.20 4.78
N LEU A 223 -14.11 -1.44 3.77
CA LEU A 223 -15.36 -1.68 3.07
C LEU A 223 -15.14 -2.70 1.95
N ARG A 224 -15.87 -3.82 2.01
CA ARG A 224 -15.75 -4.91 1.03
C ARG A 224 -17.11 -5.40 0.56
N THR A 225 -17.10 -6.00 -0.63
CA THR A 225 -18.23 -6.78 -1.14
C THR A 225 -18.39 -8.07 -0.35
N GLY A 226 -19.63 -8.39 0.01
CA GLY A 226 -19.98 -9.61 0.73
C GLY A 226 -19.90 -10.88 -0.14
N PRO A 227 -20.24 -12.03 0.45
CA PRO A 227 -20.16 -13.32 -0.24
C PRO A 227 -21.12 -13.38 -1.44
N ILE A 228 -20.72 -14.17 -2.44
CA ILE A 228 -21.52 -14.46 -3.64
C ILE A 228 -21.91 -15.93 -3.57
N ALA A 229 -23.11 -16.27 -4.07
CA ALA A 229 -23.55 -17.66 -4.08
C ALA A 229 -22.53 -18.52 -4.85
N PRO A 230 -22.16 -19.72 -4.35
CA PRO A 230 -21.18 -20.57 -4.99
C PRO A 230 -21.56 -20.87 -6.44
N GLY A 231 -20.56 -20.97 -7.30
CA GLY A 231 -20.73 -21.39 -8.69
C GLY A 231 -21.04 -22.88 -8.78
N PRO A 232 -21.20 -23.40 -10.01
CA PRO A 232 -21.43 -24.83 -10.21
C PRO A 232 -20.25 -25.66 -9.68
N GLU A 233 -20.56 -26.82 -9.11
CA GLU A 233 -19.59 -27.86 -8.68
C GLU A 233 -19.08 -28.62 -9.90
N VAL A 234 -18.22 -27.95 -10.67
CA VAL A 234 -17.72 -28.45 -11.96
C VAL A 234 -16.22 -28.27 -12.06
N VAL A 235 -15.51 -29.35 -12.39
CA VAL A 235 -14.08 -29.33 -12.72
C VAL A 235 -13.89 -29.37 -14.24
N ARG A 236 -13.22 -28.36 -14.77
CA ARG A 236 -12.83 -28.31 -16.19
C ARG A 236 -11.40 -28.81 -16.36
N VAL A 237 -11.21 -29.78 -17.24
CA VAL A 237 -9.89 -30.26 -17.66
C VAL A 237 -9.74 -30.14 -19.16
N ARG A 238 -8.54 -29.78 -19.64
CA ARG A 238 -8.25 -29.68 -21.08
C ARG A 238 -6.87 -30.22 -21.43
N PRO A 239 -6.71 -30.87 -22.59
CA PRO A 239 -5.40 -31.25 -23.09
C PRO A 239 -4.57 -30.01 -23.44
N GLN A 240 -3.26 -30.18 -23.50
CA GLN A 240 -2.35 -29.17 -24.06
C GLN A 240 -2.36 -29.27 -25.58
N ARG A 241 -2.50 -28.12 -26.24
CA ARG A 241 -2.56 -28.03 -27.70
C ARG A 241 -1.53 -27.04 -28.21
N ASP A 242 -0.99 -27.32 -29.40
CA ASP A 242 -0.15 -26.37 -30.12
C ASP A 242 -0.98 -25.22 -30.70
N GLU A 243 -0.32 -24.25 -31.32
CA GLU A 243 -0.97 -23.08 -31.95
C GLU A 243 -1.93 -23.47 -33.08
N SER A 244 -1.77 -24.66 -33.67
CA SER A 244 -2.66 -25.21 -34.70
C SER A 244 -3.81 -26.04 -34.15
N GLY A 245 -3.87 -26.24 -32.83
CA GLY A 245 -4.92 -26.97 -32.14
C GLY A 245 -4.71 -28.48 -32.03
N HIS A 246 -3.56 -29.02 -32.46
CA HIS A 246 -3.22 -30.43 -32.27
C HIS A 246 -2.86 -30.70 -30.81
N VAL A 247 -3.29 -31.84 -30.29
CA VAL A 247 -2.97 -32.25 -28.92
C VAL A 247 -1.49 -32.63 -28.86
N VAL A 248 -0.74 -31.91 -28.03
CA VAL A 248 0.67 -32.20 -27.73
C VAL A 248 0.78 -33.09 -26.50
N GLU A 249 -0.09 -32.84 -25.51
CA GLU A 249 -0.16 -33.63 -24.28
C GLU A 249 -1.64 -33.85 -23.91
N PRO A 250 -2.07 -35.10 -23.68
CA PRO A 250 -3.41 -35.40 -23.18
C PRO A 250 -3.69 -34.71 -21.85
N ALA A 251 -4.96 -34.48 -21.56
CA ALA A 251 -5.38 -34.09 -20.22
C ALA A 251 -5.37 -35.32 -19.32
N THR A 252 -4.86 -35.18 -18.10
CA THR A 252 -4.84 -36.26 -17.11
C THR A 252 -6.04 -36.12 -16.16
N VAL A 253 -6.77 -37.21 -15.94
CA VAL A 253 -7.81 -37.28 -14.91
C VAL A 253 -7.46 -38.42 -13.95
N VAL A 254 -7.18 -38.06 -12.71
CA VAL A 254 -6.91 -39.00 -11.61
C VAL A 254 -8.24 -39.29 -10.92
N LEU A 255 -8.69 -40.53 -10.99
CA LEU A 255 -9.84 -41.04 -10.26
C LEU A 255 -9.34 -41.61 -8.94
N GLU A 256 -9.89 -41.19 -7.81
CA GLU A 256 -9.47 -41.64 -6.49
C GLU A 256 -10.62 -41.57 -5.48
N ALA A 257 -10.61 -42.42 -4.45
CA ALA A 257 -11.71 -42.43 -3.46
C ALA A 257 -11.72 -41.17 -2.56
N SER A 258 -10.56 -40.58 -2.33
CA SER A 258 -10.39 -39.38 -1.49
C SER A 258 -9.31 -38.50 -2.10
N PRO A 259 -9.70 -37.50 -2.91
CA PRO A 259 -8.77 -36.63 -3.60
C PRO A 259 -7.80 -35.93 -2.66
N SER A 260 -6.50 -36.14 -2.88
CA SER A 260 -5.44 -35.43 -2.16
C SER A 260 -4.64 -34.47 -3.05
N GLY A 261 -4.89 -34.48 -4.37
CA GLY A 261 -4.19 -33.64 -5.34
C GLY A 261 -4.96 -32.38 -5.72
N GLU A 262 -4.23 -31.33 -6.08
CA GLU A 262 -4.84 -30.10 -6.58
C GLU A 262 -5.23 -30.21 -8.06
N ASN A 263 -6.39 -29.64 -8.39
CA ASN A 263 -6.84 -29.51 -9.77
C ASN A 263 -6.04 -28.43 -10.50
N SER A 264 -5.65 -28.71 -11.74
CA SER A 264 -5.02 -27.77 -12.66
C SER A 264 -5.77 -27.71 -13.99
N ARG A 265 -5.31 -26.85 -14.90
CA ARG A 265 -5.92 -26.75 -16.25
C ARG A 265 -5.79 -28.06 -17.05
N HIS A 266 -4.76 -28.84 -16.78
CA HIS A 266 -4.40 -30.04 -17.55
C HIS A 266 -4.56 -31.34 -16.75
N ARG A 267 -4.82 -31.23 -15.45
CA ARG A 267 -4.97 -32.36 -14.53
C ARG A 267 -6.18 -32.16 -13.63
N ALA A 268 -7.08 -33.14 -13.58
CA ALA A 268 -8.18 -33.16 -12.62
C ALA A 268 -8.05 -34.35 -11.67
N HIS A 269 -8.46 -34.17 -10.43
CA HIS A 269 -8.59 -35.18 -9.39
C HIS A 269 -10.08 -35.31 -9.07
N LEU A 270 -10.67 -36.46 -9.36
CA LEU A 270 -12.10 -36.70 -9.24
C LEU A 270 -12.36 -37.78 -8.19
N PRO A 271 -13.22 -37.49 -7.19
CA PRO A 271 -13.67 -38.49 -6.24
C PRO A 271 -14.56 -39.52 -6.95
N VAL A 272 -14.32 -40.80 -6.73
CA VAL A 272 -15.16 -41.91 -7.21
C VAL A 272 -15.32 -42.97 -6.13
N ASP A 273 -16.25 -43.91 -6.32
CA ASP A 273 -16.42 -45.04 -5.41
C ASP A 273 -15.18 -45.96 -5.38
N ALA A 274 -14.79 -46.40 -4.18
CA ALA A 274 -13.56 -47.17 -3.97
C ALA A 274 -13.65 -48.59 -4.55
N ASP A 275 -14.82 -49.23 -4.47
CA ASP A 275 -15.02 -50.59 -4.98
C ASP A 275 -15.03 -50.58 -6.51
N TRP A 276 -15.64 -49.55 -7.11
CA TRP A 276 -15.58 -49.33 -8.55
C TRP A 276 -14.17 -49.04 -9.04
N LEU A 277 -13.43 -48.19 -8.32
CA LEU A 277 -12.05 -47.84 -8.65
C LEU A 277 -11.12 -49.06 -8.65
N ALA A 278 -11.28 -49.96 -7.67
CA ALA A 278 -10.49 -51.18 -7.55
C ALA A 278 -10.76 -52.21 -8.67
N ALA A 279 -11.85 -52.05 -9.41
CA ALA A 279 -12.22 -52.92 -10.53
C ALA A 279 -11.68 -52.45 -11.89
N LEU A 280 -11.08 -51.26 -11.97
CA LEU A 280 -10.56 -50.70 -13.21
C LEU A 280 -9.29 -51.40 -13.67
N GLU A 281 -9.18 -51.63 -14.99
CA GLU A 281 -7.99 -52.19 -15.62
C GLU A 281 -7.30 -51.19 -16.56
N VAL A 282 -5.99 -51.32 -16.74
CA VAL A 282 -5.25 -50.53 -17.75
C VAL A 282 -5.81 -50.82 -19.14
N ASP A 283 -5.85 -49.79 -19.99
CA ASP A 283 -6.47 -49.76 -21.32
C ASP A 283 -8.02 -49.81 -21.33
N GLU A 284 -8.68 -49.83 -20.17
CA GLU A 284 -10.14 -49.67 -20.09
C GLU A 284 -10.56 -48.27 -20.58
N ARG A 285 -11.73 -48.22 -21.24
CA ARG A 285 -12.33 -46.98 -21.75
C ARG A 285 -13.57 -46.65 -20.96
N ILE A 286 -13.57 -45.48 -20.35
CA ILE A 286 -14.66 -45.00 -19.52
C ILE A 286 -15.36 -43.87 -20.26
N GLY A 287 -16.57 -44.14 -20.73
CA GLY A 287 -17.43 -43.17 -21.40
C GLY A 287 -18.17 -42.30 -20.40
N PHE A 288 -18.43 -41.04 -20.74
CA PHE A 288 -19.29 -40.16 -19.94
C PHE A 288 -19.89 -39.05 -20.78
N VAL A 289 -20.95 -38.42 -20.26
CA VAL A 289 -21.52 -37.20 -20.81
C VAL A 289 -21.10 -36.04 -19.91
N ASP A 290 -20.36 -35.08 -20.47
CA ASP A 290 -19.88 -33.92 -19.71
C ASP A 290 -21.01 -32.95 -19.34
N ALA A 291 -20.75 -31.99 -18.45
CA ALA A 291 -21.74 -31.02 -17.98
C ALA A 291 -22.35 -30.13 -19.08
N ARG A 292 -21.82 -30.17 -20.31
CA ARG A 292 -22.35 -29.46 -21.48
C ARG A 292 -23.17 -30.38 -22.38
N GLY A 293 -23.39 -31.63 -22.00
CA GLY A 293 -24.09 -32.64 -22.79
C GLY A 293 -23.22 -33.26 -23.90
N SER A 294 -21.89 -33.09 -23.85
CA SER A 294 -21.02 -33.69 -24.86
C SER A 294 -20.49 -35.05 -24.41
N GLU A 295 -20.55 -36.05 -25.29
CA GLU A 295 -19.93 -37.37 -25.06
C GLU A 295 -18.40 -37.26 -25.05
N ARG A 296 -17.79 -37.91 -24.08
CA ARG A 296 -16.34 -37.93 -23.85
C ARG A 296 -15.92 -39.33 -23.41
N GLU A 297 -14.63 -39.60 -23.54
CA GLU A 297 -14.01 -40.86 -23.17
C GLU A 297 -12.71 -40.58 -22.41
N LEU A 298 -12.49 -41.37 -21.35
CA LEU A 298 -11.23 -41.50 -20.64
C LEU A 298 -10.60 -42.85 -21.01
N VAL A 299 -9.28 -42.89 -21.15
CA VAL A 299 -8.53 -44.14 -21.28
C VAL A 299 -7.68 -44.34 -20.03
N VAL A 300 -7.83 -45.47 -19.35
CA VAL A 300 -7.03 -45.79 -18.15
C VAL A 300 -5.60 -46.13 -18.57
N THR A 301 -4.63 -45.36 -18.08
CA THR A 301 -3.20 -45.55 -18.42
C THR A 301 -2.39 -46.14 -17.28
N ALA A 302 -2.83 -45.98 -16.04
CA ALA A 302 -2.24 -46.63 -14.87
C ALA A 302 -3.29 -46.83 -13.77
N VAL A 303 -3.15 -47.91 -13.00
CA VAL A 303 -3.97 -48.19 -11.81
C VAL A 303 -3.03 -48.61 -10.67
N ASP A 304 -3.27 -48.08 -9.48
CA ASP A 304 -2.66 -48.53 -8.22
C ASP A 304 -3.76 -48.82 -7.17
N ASP A 305 -3.37 -49.27 -5.97
CA ASP A 305 -4.31 -49.68 -4.91
C ASP A 305 -5.26 -48.55 -4.42
N ALA A 306 -5.01 -47.29 -4.79
CA ALA A 306 -5.77 -46.14 -4.32
C ALA A 306 -6.27 -45.19 -5.43
N ARG A 307 -5.76 -45.31 -6.67
CA ARG A 307 -5.95 -44.33 -7.74
C ARG A 307 -5.93 -44.99 -9.12
N ALA A 308 -6.70 -44.44 -10.05
CA ALA A 308 -6.57 -44.70 -11.48
C ALA A 308 -6.22 -43.42 -12.21
N VAL A 309 -5.13 -43.45 -13.00
CA VAL A 309 -4.74 -42.36 -13.87
C VAL A 309 -5.33 -42.62 -15.24
N THR A 310 -6.02 -41.62 -15.77
CA THR A 310 -6.66 -41.69 -17.08
C THR A 310 -6.27 -40.50 -17.94
N GLU A 311 -6.38 -40.67 -19.25
CA GLU A 311 -6.04 -39.64 -20.23
C GLU A 311 -7.20 -39.34 -21.17
N MET A 312 -7.27 -38.09 -21.64
CA MET A 312 -8.22 -37.65 -22.66
C MET A 312 -7.63 -36.61 -23.62
N THR A 313 -8.12 -36.57 -24.86
CA THR A 313 -7.65 -35.65 -25.91
C THR A 313 -8.64 -34.51 -26.21
N GLN A 314 -9.74 -34.45 -25.46
CA GLN A 314 -10.79 -33.42 -25.60
C GLN A 314 -10.97 -32.65 -24.30
N THR A 315 -11.47 -31.42 -24.37
CA THR A 315 -11.83 -30.68 -23.15
C THR A 315 -13.12 -31.24 -22.57
N ALA A 316 -13.13 -31.51 -21.27
CA ALA A 316 -14.29 -32.02 -20.53
C ALA A 316 -14.61 -31.16 -19.30
N TYR A 317 -15.87 -31.25 -18.88
CA TYR A 317 -16.43 -30.58 -17.70
C TYR A 317 -17.11 -31.65 -16.85
N PHE A 318 -16.47 -32.05 -15.75
CA PHE A 318 -17.03 -33.02 -14.82
C PHE A 318 -17.86 -32.29 -13.78
N ALA A 319 -19.11 -32.67 -13.59
CA ALA A 319 -19.97 -32.17 -12.52
C ALA A 319 -20.06 -33.20 -11.40
N THR A 320 -20.39 -32.76 -10.18
CA THR A 320 -20.84 -33.67 -9.12
C THR A 320 -21.97 -34.55 -9.68
N GLY A 321 -21.83 -35.87 -9.55
CA GLY A 321 -22.79 -36.85 -10.07
C GLY A 321 -22.64 -37.20 -11.55
N THR A 322 -21.63 -36.69 -12.27
CA THR A 322 -21.34 -37.16 -13.64
C THR A 322 -21.15 -38.67 -13.64
N VAL A 323 -21.95 -39.37 -14.45
CA VAL A 323 -21.88 -40.83 -14.57
C VAL A 323 -20.72 -41.22 -15.48
N LEU A 324 -19.84 -42.06 -14.95
CA LEU A 324 -18.70 -42.68 -15.62
C LEU A 324 -19.07 -44.14 -15.94
N SER A 325 -19.16 -44.47 -17.22
CA SER A 325 -19.59 -45.79 -17.70
C SER A 325 -18.42 -46.58 -18.26
N GLY A 326 -18.02 -47.63 -17.54
CA GLY A 326 -17.05 -48.65 -17.97
C GLY A 326 -17.69 -50.04 -18.01
N MET A 327 -17.02 -51.05 -17.44
CA MET A 327 -17.64 -52.36 -17.19
C MET A 327 -18.83 -52.30 -16.21
N SER A 328 -18.82 -51.30 -15.33
CA SER A 328 -19.91 -50.90 -14.45
C SER A 328 -19.95 -49.38 -14.36
N ASP A 329 -21.08 -48.83 -13.90
CA ASP A 329 -21.24 -47.39 -13.77
C ASP A 329 -20.80 -46.91 -12.38
N ALA A 330 -20.11 -45.77 -12.34
CA ALA A 330 -19.90 -44.98 -11.13
C ALA A 330 -20.29 -43.53 -11.34
N ALA A 331 -20.42 -42.78 -10.25
CA ALA A 331 -20.64 -41.35 -10.31
C ALA A 331 -19.42 -40.62 -9.74
N VAL A 332 -19.09 -39.49 -10.35
CA VAL A 332 -18.17 -38.52 -9.75
C VAL A 332 -18.79 -38.02 -8.45
N GLY A 333 -18.05 -38.11 -7.34
CA GLY A 333 -18.46 -37.63 -6.03
C GLY A 333 -18.54 -36.10 -5.95
N ALA A 334 -18.68 -35.59 -4.73
CA ALA A 334 -18.79 -34.14 -4.49
C ALA A 334 -17.54 -33.40 -4.97
N LEU A 335 -17.71 -32.45 -5.88
CA LEU A 335 -16.68 -31.55 -6.35
C LEU A 335 -16.77 -30.20 -5.63
N PRO A 336 -15.65 -29.48 -5.43
CA PRO A 336 -15.71 -28.14 -4.88
C PRO A 336 -16.48 -27.21 -5.81
N ALA A 337 -17.35 -26.38 -5.24
CA ALA A 337 -18.04 -25.33 -5.97
C ALA A 337 -17.04 -24.33 -6.55
N THR A 338 -17.27 -23.91 -7.79
CA THR A 338 -16.41 -22.89 -8.43
C THR A 338 -16.67 -21.50 -7.84
N GLU A 339 -15.65 -20.65 -7.84
CA GLU A 339 -15.82 -19.25 -7.45
C GLU A 339 -16.73 -18.53 -8.46
N SER A 340 -17.81 -17.94 -7.96
CA SER A 340 -18.78 -17.18 -8.76
C SER A 340 -18.45 -15.69 -8.79
N HIS A 341 -19.06 -14.95 -9.72
CA HIS A 341 -18.90 -13.51 -9.86
C HIS A 341 -20.11 -12.88 -10.56
N HIS A 342 -20.43 -11.64 -10.19
CA HIS A 342 -21.35 -10.83 -10.98
C HIS A 342 -20.61 -10.24 -12.17
N PHE A 343 -21.15 -10.43 -13.37
CA PHE A 343 -20.58 -9.85 -14.59
C PHE A 343 -21.30 -8.54 -14.90
N VAL A 344 -20.67 -7.43 -14.51
CA VAL A 344 -21.28 -6.09 -14.51
C VAL A 344 -20.85 -5.29 -15.73
N ARG A 345 -21.80 -4.62 -16.39
CA ARG A 345 -21.56 -3.70 -17.52
C ARG A 345 -22.05 -2.29 -17.22
N LYS A 346 -21.51 -1.34 -17.97
CA LYS A 346 -21.98 0.05 -17.96
C LYS A 346 -23.46 0.13 -18.35
N GLY A 347 -24.24 0.89 -17.59
CA GLY A 347 -25.69 1.07 -17.77
C GLY A 347 -26.55 0.04 -17.04
N GLU A 348 -25.95 -0.99 -16.43
CA GLU A 348 -26.65 -1.90 -15.52
C GLU A 348 -26.69 -1.32 -14.08
N GLN A 349 -27.35 -2.02 -13.16
CA GLN A 349 -27.44 -1.62 -11.75
C GLN A 349 -26.75 -2.61 -10.82
N ILE A 350 -26.16 -2.09 -9.74
CA ILE A 350 -25.75 -2.86 -8.57
C ILE A 350 -26.64 -2.45 -7.39
N TRP A 351 -27.17 -3.43 -6.67
CA TRP A 351 -27.80 -3.26 -5.36
C TRP A 351 -26.83 -3.75 -4.30
N LEU A 352 -26.20 -2.80 -3.62
CA LEU A 352 -25.37 -3.09 -2.46
C LEU A 352 -26.30 -3.36 -1.27
N THR A 353 -26.31 -4.55 -0.69
CA THR A 353 -27.27 -4.96 0.33
C THR A 353 -26.69 -4.88 1.74
N ARG A 354 -27.52 -4.51 2.73
CA ARG A 354 -27.13 -4.50 4.15
C ARG A 354 -26.91 -5.92 4.68
N SER A 355 -27.67 -6.89 4.16
CA SER A 355 -27.44 -8.31 4.44
C SER A 355 -26.22 -8.83 3.68
N LEU A 356 -25.47 -9.73 4.34
CA LEU A 356 -24.39 -10.52 3.75
C LEU A 356 -24.89 -11.85 3.17
N ASP A 357 -26.19 -11.98 2.91
CA ASP A 357 -26.73 -13.17 2.23
C ASP A 357 -26.10 -13.31 0.84
N ALA A 358 -25.62 -14.52 0.54
CA ALA A 358 -24.98 -14.82 -0.72
C ALA A 358 -26.00 -14.84 -1.86
N HIS A 359 -25.87 -13.92 -2.81
CA HIS A 359 -26.71 -13.84 -3.99
C HIS A 359 -26.00 -14.39 -5.24
N GLY A 360 -26.76 -15.07 -6.10
CA GLY A 360 -26.22 -15.60 -7.35
C GLY A 360 -26.09 -14.54 -8.44
N PRO A 361 -25.23 -14.78 -9.45
CA PRO A 361 -25.12 -13.88 -10.59
C PRO A 361 -26.42 -13.82 -11.39
N VAL A 362 -26.70 -12.66 -11.96
CA VAL A 362 -27.87 -12.39 -12.82
C VAL A 362 -27.41 -11.75 -14.11
N GLU A 363 -28.15 -11.95 -15.20
CA GLU A 363 -27.93 -11.25 -16.48
C GLU A 363 -28.67 -9.91 -16.48
N GLY A 364 -28.00 -8.84 -16.90
CA GLY A 364 -28.59 -7.50 -17.08
C GLY A 364 -28.86 -6.70 -15.81
N GLY A 365 -28.60 -7.28 -14.63
CA GLY A 365 -28.84 -6.66 -13.33
C GLY A 365 -30.33 -6.64 -12.90
N PRO A 366 -30.64 -6.07 -11.73
CA PRO A 366 -29.69 -5.52 -10.76
C PRO A 366 -28.86 -6.63 -10.09
N HIS A 367 -27.54 -6.45 -10.07
CA HIS A 367 -26.62 -7.36 -9.38
C HIS A 367 -26.68 -7.10 -7.87
N ARG A 368 -27.01 -8.10 -7.07
CA ARG A 368 -27.12 -7.96 -5.61
C ARG A 368 -25.87 -8.46 -4.94
N ILE A 369 -25.23 -7.65 -4.12
CA ILE A 369 -24.01 -8.03 -3.40
C ILE A 369 -24.00 -7.37 -2.03
N GLY A 370 -23.59 -8.11 -1.00
CA GLY A 370 -23.52 -7.60 0.37
C GLY A 370 -22.45 -6.53 0.56
N CYS A 371 -22.55 -5.78 1.66
CA CYS A 371 -21.57 -4.80 2.10
C CYS A 371 -21.11 -5.13 3.51
N THR A 372 -19.80 -5.23 3.75
CA THR A 372 -19.26 -5.60 5.07
C THR A 372 -19.42 -4.52 6.13
N LEU A 373 -19.64 -3.25 5.75
CA LEU A 373 -19.85 -2.14 6.69
C LEU A 373 -21.30 -1.61 6.62
N PRO A 374 -22.14 -1.93 7.62
CA PRO A 374 -23.52 -1.44 7.67
C PRO A 374 -23.66 0.08 7.78
N GLN A 375 -22.65 0.78 8.31
CA GLN A 375 -22.68 2.24 8.49
C GLN A 375 -22.87 3.00 7.16
N VAL A 376 -22.42 2.41 6.05
CA VAL A 376 -22.60 2.98 4.70
C VAL A 376 -24.06 3.28 4.37
N PHE A 377 -25.02 2.49 4.88
CA PHE A 377 -26.45 2.69 4.60
C PHE A 377 -27.07 3.88 5.34
N GLU A 378 -26.36 4.43 6.32
CA GLU A 378 -26.77 5.60 7.11
C GLU A 378 -26.11 6.88 6.59
N ASP A 379 -24.86 6.77 6.13
CA ASP A 379 -24.05 7.94 5.76
C ASP A 379 -24.06 8.26 4.27
N ALA A 380 -24.28 7.26 3.41
CA ALA A 380 -24.30 7.47 1.97
C ALA A 380 -25.58 8.19 1.52
N THR A 381 -25.45 9.02 0.49
CA THR A 381 -26.53 9.85 -0.05
C THR A 381 -26.61 9.71 -1.57
N ALA A 382 -27.81 9.88 -2.11
CA ALA A 382 -28.03 9.84 -3.55
C ALA A 382 -27.20 10.91 -4.28
N GLY A 383 -26.62 10.53 -5.42
CA GLY A 383 -25.74 11.38 -6.23
C GLY A 383 -24.25 11.21 -5.95
N GLN A 384 -23.84 10.54 -4.86
CA GLN A 384 -22.43 10.27 -4.57
C GLN A 384 -21.86 9.16 -5.45
N GLU A 385 -20.53 9.18 -5.62
CA GLU A 385 -19.81 8.15 -6.35
C GLU A 385 -19.53 6.90 -5.50
N VAL A 386 -19.56 5.72 -6.15
CA VAL A 386 -19.15 4.44 -5.56
C VAL A 386 -18.21 3.72 -6.54
N TRP A 387 -17.12 3.18 -6.02
CA TRP A 387 -16.14 2.42 -6.78
C TRP A 387 -15.94 1.03 -6.18
N PHE A 388 -15.71 0.02 -7.03
CA PHE A 388 -15.49 -1.37 -6.64
C PHE A 388 -14.24 -1.97 -7.30
N ASP A 389 -13.62 -2.93 -6.62
CA ASP A 389 -12.47 -3.74 -7.11
C ASP A 389 -11.34 -2.88 -7.70
N ASP A 390 -10.80 -1.99 -6.86
CA ASP A 390 -9.72 -1.06 -7.19
C ASP A 390 -10.09 -0.09 -8.33
N GLY A 391 -11.33 0.39 -8.33
CA GLY A 391 -11.84 1.35 -9.32
C GLY A 391 -12.25 0.75 -10.68
N LYS A 392 -12.30 -0.59 -10.82
CA LYS A 392 -12.67 -1.23 -12.10
C LYS A 392 -14.15 -1.11 -12.44
N VAL A 393 -15.01 -0.98 -11.44
CA VAL A 393 -16.44 -0.68 -11.62
C VAL A 393 -16.75 0.59 -10.84
N GLY A 394 -17.39 1.55 -11.50
CA GLY A 394 -17.78 2.82 -10.92
C GLY A 394 -19.25 3.12 -11.22
N GLY A 395 -19.90 3.78 -10.28
CA GLY A 395 -21.30 4.16 -10.41
C GLY A 395 -21.67 5.34 -9.55
N THR A 396 -22.92 5.78 -9.71
CA THR A 396 -23.51 6.84 -8.91
C THR A 396 -24.66 6.26 -8.10
N ILE A 397 -24.76 6.64 -6.84
CA ILE A 397 -25.86 6.23 -5.97
C ILE A 397 -27.16 6.84 -6.50
N ALA A 398 -28.06 5.99 -7.00
CA ALA A 398 -29.38 6.38 -7.46
C ALA A 398 -30.33 6.61 -6.28
N ALA A 399 -30.31 5.71 -5.30
CA ALA A 399 -31.12 5.83 -4.08
C ALA A 399 -30.51 5.04 -2.93
N VAL A 400 -30.68 5.54 -1.70
CA VAL A 400 -30.37 4.83 -0.46
C VAL A 400 -31.70 4.40 0.18
N ARG A 401 -31.80 3.12 0.52
CA ARG A 401 -32.95 2.49 1.20
C ARG A 401 -32.44 1.84 2.48
N ASP A 402 -33.36 1.49 3.37
CA ASP A 402 -33.02 0.88 4.66
C ASP A 402 -32.21 -0.43 4.51
N ASP A 403 -32.54 -1.22 3.48
CA ASP A 403 -31.97 -2.56 3.22
C ASP A 403 -30.89 -2.59 2.12
N ARG A 404 -30.79 -1.54 1.29
CA ARG A 404 -29.90 -1.52 0.12
C ARG A 404 -29.55 -0.11 -0.37
N ILE A 405 -28.44 -0.01 -1.10
CA ILE A 405 -28.09 1.15 -1.92
C ILE A 405 -28.19 0.74 -3.38
N GLU A 406 -28.99 1.48 -4.14
CA GLU A 406 -29.20 1.30 -5.57
C GLU A 406 -28.17 2.16 -6.32
N ILE A 407 -27.31 1.53 -7.13
CA ILE A 407 -26.18 2.16 -7.82
C ILE A 407 -26.34 1.98 -9.32
N ASP A 408 -26.36 3.08 -10.06
CA ASP A 408 -26.33 3.07 -11.52
C ASP A 408 -24.88 3.00 -11.99
N VAL A 409 -24.52 1.96 -12.75
CA VAL A 409 -23.13 1.74 -13.19
C VAL A 409 -22.79 2.68 -14.34
N THR A 410 -21.91 3.65 -14.09
CA THR A 410 -21.48 4.67 -15.06
C THR A 410 -20.14 4.31 -15.73
N SER A 411 -19.34 3.46 -15.09
CA SER A 411 -18.02 3.01 -15.54
C SER A 411 -17.82 1.50 -15.33
N ALA A 412 -17.41 0.82 -16.38
CA ALA A 412 -16.94 -0.56 -16.38
C ALA A 412 -16.07 -0.77 -17.64
N GLY A 413 -15.24 -1.81 -17.64
CA GLY A 413 -14.51 -2.24 -18.85
C GLY A 413 -15.45 -2.45 -20.04
N VAL A 414 -14.92 -2.31 -21.28
CA VAL A 414 -15.70 -2.38 -22.53
C VAL A 414 -16.55 -3.64 -22.62
N ASP A 415 -15.98 -4.78 -22.23
CA ASP A 415 -16.66 -6.08 -22.26
C ASP A 415 -17.45 -6.38 -20.98
N GLY A 416 -17.37 -5.52 -19.95
CA GLY A 416 -17.82 -5.76 -18.59
C GLY A 416 -16.70 -6.20 -17.64
N VAL A 417 -17.02 -6.28 -16.36
CA VAL A 417 -16.07 -6.62 -15.28
C VAL A 417 -16.64 -7.72 -14.39
N LYS A 418 -15.77 -8.63 -13.94
CA LYS A 418 -16.11 -9.67 -12.98
C LYS A 418 -15.99 -9.13 -11.56
N LEU A 419 -17.10 -8.71 -10.97
CA LEU A 419 -17.16 -8.33 -9.57
C LEU A 419 -17.28 -9.59 -8.69
N ARG A 420 -16.29 -9.79 -7.83
CA ARG A 420 -16.19 -10.94 -6.91
C ARG A 420 -16.55 -10.53 -5.47
N ALA A 421 -16.62 -11.51 -4.58
CA ALA A 421 -16.64 -11.28 -3.14
C ALA A 421 -15.30 -10.67 -2.66
N GLU A 422 -15.31 -10.08 -1.47
CA GLU A 422 -14.16 -9.53 -0.76
C GLU A 422 -13.40 -8.42 -1.52
N LYS A 423 -14.06 -7.79 -2.49
CA LYS A 423 -13.51 -6.68 -3.25
C LYS A 423 -13.72 -5.36 -2.54
N GLY A 424 -12.69 -4.53 -2.52
CA GLY A 424 -12.76 -3.20 -1.92
C GLY A 424 -13.87 -2.37 -2.55
N ILE A 425 -14.57 -1.61 -1.71
CA ILE A 425 -15.56 -0.62 -2.10
C ILE A 425 -15.05 0.73 -1.58
N ASN A 426 -15.13 1.77 -2.40
CA ASN A 426 -14.73 3.13 -2.03
C ASN A 426 -15.88 4.10 -2.27
N LEU A 427 -16.02 5.05 -1.36
CA LEU A 427 -17.08 6.05 -1.35
C LEU A 427 -16.46 7.44 -1.13
N PRO A 428 -15.78 8.02 -2.14
CA PRO A 428 -14.94 9.21 -1.97
C PRO A 428 -15.65 10.43 -1.37
N ASP A 429 -16.96 10.54 -1.63
CA ASP A 429 -17.80 11.66 -1.17
C ASP A 429 -18.51 11.37 0.17
N THR A 430 -18.47 10.13 0.66
CA THR A 430 -19.19 9.73 1.87
C THR A 430 -18.30 9.87 3.09
N GLN A 431 -18.77 10.62 4.09
CA GLN A 431 -18.11 10.66 5.39
C GLN A 431 -18.67 9.54 6.26
N LEU A 432 -17.91 8.46 6.41
CA LEU A 432 -18.32 7.33 7.22
C LEU A 432 -18.10 7.64 8.71
N ASP A 433 -19.19 7.71 9.48
CA ASP A 433 -19.19 7.86 10.94
C ASP A 433 -18.94 6.51 11.64
N THR A 434 -17.80 5.91 11.30
CA THR A 434 -17.32 4.68 11.93
C THR A 434 -15.99 4.93 12.64
N PRO A 435 -15.68 4.29 13.77
CA PRO A 435 -14.35 4.40 14.37
C PRO A 435 -13.26 3.90 13.42
N ALA A 436 -12.10 4.57 13.37
CA ALA A 436 -10.97 4.09 12.57
C ALA A 436 -10.28 2.86 13.18
N LEU A 437 -10.39 2.66 14.51
CA LEU A 437 -10.12 1.38 15.17
C LEU A 437 -11.41 0.57 15.25
N THR A 438 -11.46 -0.55 14.54
CA THR A 438 -12.61 -1.48 14.60
C THR A 438 -12.57 -2.34 15.86
N ASP A 439 -13.66 -3.06 16.15
CA ASP A 439 -13.69 -4.04 17.24
C ASP A 439 -12.64 -5.14 17.01
N GLU A 440 -12.47 -5.59 15.77
CA GLU A 440 -11.42 -6.56 15.38
C GLU A 440 -10.01 -5.99 15.64
N ASP A 441 -9.78 -4.71 15.33
CA ASP A 441 -8.50 -4.06 15.62
C ASP A 441 -8.23 -4.02 17.13
N LEU A 442 -9.26 -3.75 17.95
CA LEU A 442 -9.13 -3.71 19.40
C LEU A 442 -8.86 -5.09 20.01
N GLU A 443 -9.36 -6.16 19.42
CA GLU A 443 -9.08 -7.54 19.84
C GLU A 443 -7.62 -7.93 19.61
N VAL A 444 -7.04 -7.51 18.48
CA VAL A 444 -5.64 -7.85 18.13
C VAL A 444 -4.62 -6.84 18.67
N LEU A 445 -5.05 -5.63 19.05
CA LEU A 445 -4.15 -4.57 19.52
C LEU A 445 -3.22 -5.00 20.66
N PRO A 446 -3.64 -5.77 21.69
CA PRO A 446 -2.74 -6.26 22.73
C PRO A 446 -1.56 -7.07 22.17
N PHE A 447 -1.82 -7.94 21.19
CA PHE A 447 -0.78 -8.73 20.52
C PHE A 447 0.19 -7.82 19.75
N VAL A 448 -0.34 -6.86 19.00
CA VAL A 448 0.47 -5.87 18.26
C VAL A 448 1.35 -5.08 19.22
N VAL A 449 0.79 -4.59 20.32
CA VAL A 449 1.50 -3.82 21.34
C VAL A 449 2.59 -4.65 22.04
N GLU A 450 2.39 -5.96 22.19
CA GLU A 450 3.41 -6.84 22.77
C GLU A 450 4.57 -7.12 21.79
N HIS A 451 4.26 -7.35 20.51
CA HIS A 451 5.21 -7.97 19.59
C HIS A 451 5.82 -7.05 18.53
N ALA A 452 5.15 -5.94 18.18
CA ALA A 452 5.60 -5.05 17.12
C ALA A 452 6.65 -4.04 17.61
N ASP A 453 7.58 -3.69 16.72
CA ASP A 453 8.40 -2.48 16.85
C ASP A 453 7.61 -1.25 16.35
N ILE A 454 6.76 -1.43 15.33
CA ILE A 454 5.95 -0.38 14.69
C ILE A 454 4.50 -0.86 14.54
N VAL A 455 3.53 -0.03 14.93
CA VAL A 455 2.11 -0.23 14.54
C VAL A 455 1.76 0.66 13.35
N ASN A 456 1.26 0.06 12.28
CA ASN A 456 0.75 0.75 11.10
C ASN A 456 -0.77 0.92 11.24
N TYR A 457 -1.24 2.15 11.37
CA TYR A 457 -2.64 2.49 11.62
C TYR A 457 -3.37 2.84 10.33
N SER A 458 -4.28 1.95 9.90
CA SER A 458 -5.09 2.09 8.68
C SER A 458 -6.26 3.07 8.84
N PHE A 459 -6.65 3.70 7.75
CA PHE A 459 -7.82 4.58 7.60
C PHE A 459 -7.92 5.70 8.63
N VAL A 460 -6.78 6.21 9.11
CA VAL A 460 -6.75 7.45 9.90
C VAL A 460 -7.34 8.59 9.08
N ARG A 461 -8.28 9.36 9.64
CA ARG A 461 -8.95 10.47 8.93
C ARG A 461 -8.69 11.82 9.55
N ASP A 462 -8.49 11.87 10.86
CA ASP A 462 -8.28 13.10 11.60
C ASP A 462 -7.43 12.92 12.86
N ARG A 463 -7.26 14.02 13.61
CA ARG A 463 -6.51 14.03 14.87
C ARG A 463 -7.17 13.20 15.98
N GLY A 464 -8.49 13.02 15.95
CA GLY A 464 -9.23 12.25 16.94
C GLY A 464 -8.89 10.77 16.84
N ASP A 465 -8.83 10.25 15.60
CA ASP A 465 -8.38 8.87 15.34
C ASP A 465 -6.96 8.63 15.91
N VAL A 466 -6.03 9.56 15.66
CA VAL A 466 -4.64 9.48 16.18
C VAL A 466 -4.62 9.49 17.71
N ALA A 467 -5.36 10.40 18.33
CA ALA A 467 -5.45 10.49 19.78
C ALA A 467 -6.07 9.23 20.41
N ASP A 468 -7.03 8.59 19.73
CA ASP A 468 -7.63 7.35 20.19
C ASP A 468 -6.60 6.22 20.21
N LEU A 469 -5.84 6.01 19.13
CA LEU A 469 -4.78 5.01 19.10
C LEU A 469 -3.77 5.21 20.24
N PHE A 470 -3.26 6.44 20.42
CA PHE A 470 -2.30 6.74 21.48
C PHE A 470 -2.85 6.44 22.87
N ARG A 471 -4.12 6.78 23.12
CA ARG A 471 -4.80 6.45 24.38
C ARG A 471 -4.86 4.94 24.59
N ARG A 472 -5.27 4.16 23.59
CA ARG A 472 -5.38 2.70 23.69
C ARG A 472 -4.02 2.02 23.92
N VAL A 473 -2.99 2.44 23.19
CA VAL A 473 -1.63 1.90 23.34
C VAL A 473 -1.06 2.23 24.73
N THR A 474 -1.30 3.45 25.22
CA THR A 474 -0.90 3.86 26.58
C THR A 474 -1.64 3.06 27.66
N GLU A 475 -2.94 2.79 27.49
CA GLU A 475 -3.75 1.95 28.40
C GLU A 475 -3.23 0.51 28.47
N LEU A 476 -2.60 0.01 27.41
CA LEU A 476 -1.93 -1.28 27.35
C LEU A 476 -0.49 -1.26 27.92
N GLY A 477 -0.03 -0.12 28.44
CA GLY A 477 1.22 0.01 29.19
C GLY A 477 2.48 0.22 28.35
N ARG A 478 2.34 0.58 27.07
CA ARG A 478 3.46 0.95 26.19
C ARG A 478 3.33 2.42 25.77
N ASP A 479 4.41 3.17 25.85
CA ASP A 479 4.52 4.56 25.37
C ASP A 479 5.70 4.76 24.41
N ASP A 480 6.33 3.65 24.01
CA ASP A 480 7.56 3.58 23.23
C ASP A 480 7.43 2.70 21.96
N LEU A 481 6.20 2.26 21.65
CA LEU A 481 5.83 1.64 20.38
C LEU A 481 5.78 2.71 19.30
N ASP A 482 6.48 2.50 18.19
CA ASP A 482 6.49 3.51 17.13
C ASP A 482 5.23 3.41 16.27
N VAL A 483 4.81 4.52 15.66
CA VAL A 483 3.51 4.58 14.97
C VAL A 483 3.66 5.10 13.55
N VAL A 484 3.09 4.37 12.58
CA VAL A 484 2.97 4.82 11.20
C VAL A 484 1.51 5.06 10.87
N LEU A 485 1.19 6.26 10.41
CA LEU A 485 -0.16 6.65 10.02
C LEU A 485 -0.35 6.44 8.52
N LYS A 486 -1.34 5.64 8.12
CA LYS A 486 -1.58 5.34 6.70
C LYS A 486 -2.57 6.32 6.10
N ILE A 487 -2.10 7.12 5.15
CA ILE A 487 -2.94 8.09 4.45
C ILE A 487 -3.60 7.39 3.25
N GLU A 488 -4.84 6.95 3.47
CA GLU A 488 -5.63 6.12 2.54
C GLU A 488 -6.82 6.88 1.93
N THR A 489 -7.24 8.00 2.51
CA THR A 489 -8.45 8.73 2.11
C THR A 489 -8.18 10.20 1.79
N VAL A 490 -9.06 10.83 0.99
CA VAL A 490 -8.99 12.27 0.71
C VAL A 490 -9.19 13.10 1.99
N GLN A 491 -10.00 12.61 2.93
CA GLN A 491 -10.19 13.26 4.23
C GLN A 491 -8.89 13.30 5.03
N ALA A 492 -8.19 12.16 5.13
CA ALA A 492 -6.89 12.06 5.78
C ALA A 492 -5.88 13.04 5.16
N PHE A 493 -5.81 13.07 3.84
CA PHE A 493 -4.96 13.99 3.09
C PHE A 493 -5.25 15.47 3.41
N ARG A 494 -6.52 15.89 3.37
CA ARG A 494 -6.93 17.27 3.71
C ARG A 494 -6.61 17.64 5.16
N ASN A 495 -6.71 16.68 6.08
CA ASN A 495 -6.44 16.86 7.49
C ASN A 495 -4.97 16.63 7.87
N LEU A 496 -4.11 16.25 6.92
CA LEU A 496 -2.74 15.81 7.18
C LEU A 496 -1.92 16.76 8.08
N PRO A 497 -1.96 18.11 7.91
CA PRO A 497 -1.25 18.99 8.83
C PRO A 497 -1.68 18.87 10.30
N GLN A 498 -2.98 18.64 10.55
CA GLN A 498 -3.50 18.46 11.90
C GLN A 498 -3.18 17.07 12.46
N ILE A 499 -3.23 16.05 11.60
CA ILE A 499 -2.81 14.68 11.91
C ILE A 499 -1.35 14.67 12.33
N LEU A 500 -0.45 15.33 11.56
CA LEU A 500 0.98 15.41 11.87
C LEU A 500 1.25 16.13 13.20
N LEU A 501 0.53 17.23 13.49
CA LEU A 501 0.65 17.93 14.77
C LEU A 501 0.21 17.05 15.95
N GLU A 502 -0.87 16.28 15.81
CA GLU A 502 -1.28 15.34 16.85
C GLU A 502 -0.29 14.18 16.97
N ALA A 503 0.20 13.65 15.84
CA ALA A 503 1.18 12.57 15.80
C ALA A 503 2.47 12.94 16.52
N MET A 504 2.96 14.18 16.38
CA MET A 504 4.15 14.70 17.08
C MET A 504 4.00 14.80 18.62
N ARG A 505 2.84 14.47 19.18
CA ARG A 505 2.67 14.25 20.63
C ARG A 505 3.14 12.86 21.07
N TRP A 506 3.37 11.98 20.10
CA TRP A 506 3.96 10.66 20.27
C TRP A 506 5.44 10.68 19.92
N ARG A 507 6.13 9.64 20.36
CA ARG A 507 7.59 9.61 20.40
C ARG A 507 8.19 9.52 19.01
N ASP A 508 7.95 8.41 18.32
CA ASP A 508 8.46 8.18 16.98
C ASP A 508 7.26 7.91 16.06
N VAL A 509 7.11 8.74 15.03
CA VAL A 509 5.96 8.71 14.12
C VAL A 509 6.37 8.81 12.66
N GLY A 510 5.66 8.11 11.79
CA GLY A 510 5.83 8.15 10.34
C GLY A 510 4.51 8.20 9.60
N VAL A 511 4.60 8.42 8.29
CA VAL A 511 3.45 8.39 7.38
C VAL A 511 3.68 7.36 6.29
N MET A 512 2.68 6.53 6.01
CA MET A 512 2.67 5.66 4.85
C MET A 512 1.69 6.21 3.80
N ILE A 513 2.19 6.41 2.57
CA ILE A 513 1.34 6.76 1.43
C ILE A 513 0.76 5.47 0.88
N ALA A 514 -0.45 5.12 1.31
CA ALA A 514 -1.13 3.89 0.91
C ALA A 514 -1.89 4.11 -0.40
N ARG A 515 -1.14 4.11 -1.50
CA ARG A 515 -1.60 4.52 -2.84
C ARG A 515 -2.71 3.66 -3.42
N GLY A 516 -2.85 2.39 -3.01
CA GLY A 516 -3.92 1.50 -3.44
C GLY A 516 -5.31 2.10 -3.17
N ASP A 517 -5.66 2.27 -1.89
CA ASP A 517 -6.92 2.87 -1.48
C ASP A 517 -6.99 4.37 -1.86
N LEU A 518 -5.88 5.10 -1.67
CA LEU A 518 -5.83 6.55 -1.96
C LEU A 518 -6.06 6.87 -3.45
N ALA A 519 -5.64 6.02 -4.38
CA ALA A 519 -5.86 6.23 -5.81
C ALA A 519 -7.34 6.12 -6.18
N VAL A 520 -8.07 5.21 -5.54
CA VAL A 520 -9.51 5.03 -5.77
C VAL A 520 -10.27 6.20 -5.14
N GLU A 521 -9.87 6.64 -3.95
CA GLU A 521 -10.47 7.77 -3.22
C GLU A 521 -10.20 9.13 -3.89
N ALA A 522 -8.97 9.40 -4.33
CA ALA A 522 -8.59 10.70 -4.90
C ALA A 522 -8.81 10.79 -6.42
N GLY A 523 -9.02 9.66 -7.08
CA GLY A 523 -8.96 9.51 -8.53
C GLY A 523 -7.53 9.34 -9.04
N PHE A 524 -7.36 8.51 -10.07
CA PHE A 524 -6.04 8.21 -10.64
C PHE A 524 -5.33 9.45 -11.21
N GLU A 525 -6.06 10.46 -11.72
CA GLU A 525 -5.43 11.67 -12.24
C GLU A 525 -4.75 12.50 -11.15
N ARG A 526 -5.27 12.44 -9.92
CA ARG A 526 -4.78 13.24 -8.79
C ARG A 526 -3.79 12.49 -7.91
N LEU A 527 -3.65 11.17 -8.06
CA LEU A 527 -2.74 10.38 -7.23
C LEU A 527 -1.30 10.92 -7.24
N ALA A 528 -0.79 11.27 -8.42
CA ALA A 528 0.56 11.82 -8.56
C ALA A 528 0.73 13.16 -7.83
N GLU A 529 -0.28 14.03 -7.86
CA GLU A 529 -0.31 15.31 -7.15
C GLU A 529 -0.37 15.09 -5.63
N VAL A 530 -1.32 14.27 -5.17
CA VAL A 530 -1.57 14.02 -3.74
C VAL A 530 -0.36 13.39 -3.07
N GLN A 531 0.28 12.42 -3.73
CA GLN A 531 1.50 11.79 -3.22
C GLN A 531 2.62 12.82 -3.00
N GLU A 532 2.84 13.72 -3.96
CA GLU A 532 3.82 14.80 -3.84
C GLU A 532 3.50 15.70 -2.64
N GLU A 533 2.25 16.17 -2.53
CA GLU A 533 1.85 17.04 -1.43
C GLU A 533 2.02 16.39 -0.05
N ILE A 534 1.70 15.09 0.08
CA ILE A 534 1.94 14.33 1.32
C ILE A 534 3.44 14.32 1.66
N MET A 535 4.31 14.01 0.69
CA MET A 535 5.76 14.02 0.91
C MET A 535 6.26 15.39 1.35
N TRP A 536 5.75 16.46 0.75
CA TRP A 536 6.21 17.82 1.07
C TRP A 536 5.81 18.24 2.49
N LEU A 537 4.58 17.89 2.90
CA LEU A 537 4.11 18.13 4.26
C LEU A 537 4.91 17.33 5.29
N CYS A 538 5.21 16.07 4.98
CA CYS A 538 6.01 15.22 5.86
C CYS A 538 7.46 15.70 5.95
N GLU A 539 8.07 16.13 4.83
CA GLU A 539 9.42 16.74 4.84
C GLU A 539 9.45 18.03 5.68
N ALA A 540 8.40 18.86 5.59
CA ALA A 540 8.28 20.05 6.43
C ALA A 540 8.07 19.74 7.92
N ALA A 541 7.44 18.61 8.23
CA ALA A 541 7.30 18.11 9.60
C ALA A 541 8.50 17.25 10.04
N HIS A 542 9.50 17.02 9.18
CA HIS A 542 10.56 16.02 9.40
C HIS A 542 10.02 14.64 9.84
N VAL A 543 8.84 14.27 9.33
CA VAL A 543 8.21 12.98 9.57
C VAL A 543 8.61 12.05 8.42
N PRO A 544 9.22 10.89 8.69
CA PRO A 544 9.63 9.94 7.67
C PRO A 544 8.42 9.39 6.89
N VAL A 545 8.62 9.17 5.59
CA VAL A 545 7.58 8.65 4.70
C VAL A 545 7.91 7.26 4.19
N ILE A 546 6.90 6.39 4.18
CA ILE A 546 6.92 5.09 3.51
C ILE A 546 6.14 5.21 2.19
N TRP A 547 6.83 4.96 1.08
CA TRP A 547 6.24 4.85 -0.25
C TRP A 547 5.66 3.45 -0.45
N ALA A 548 4.34 3.32 -0.41
CA ALA A 548 3.69 2.02 -0.30
C ALA A 548 2.72 1.69 -1.42
N THR A 549 2.42 0.40 -1.51
CA THR A 549 1.50 -0.28 -2.43
C THR A 549 1.91 -0.22 -3.90
N GLN A 550 1.76 -1.34 -4.60
CA GLN A 550 1.99 -1.49 -6.04
C GLN A 550 3.40 -1.16 -6.57
N VAL A 551 4.41 -0.97 -5.71
CA VAL A 551 5.81 -0.91 -6.13
C VAL A 551 6.24 -2.31 -6.56
N LEU A 552 6.66 -2.46 -7.82
CA LEU A 552 7.12 -3.74 -8.39
C LEU A 552 6.11 -4.90 -8.22
N GLU A 553 4.81 -4.61 -8.23
CA GLU A 553 3.73 -5.58 -8.01
C GLU A 553 3.80 -6.77 -8.97
N SER A 554 4.00 -6.49 -10.27
CA SER A 554 4.10 -7.49 -11.31
C SER A 554 5.36 -8.34 -11.18
N LEU A 555 6.46 -7.75 -10.70
CA LEU A 555 7.67 -8.51 -10.41
C LEU A 555 7.41 -9.47 -9.25
N ALA A 556 6.93 -8.99 -8.11
CA ALA A 556 6.64 -9.84 -6.95
C ALA A 556 5.66 -10.98 -7.29
N LYS A 557 4.63 -10.71 -8.11
CA LYS A 557 3.58 -11.69 -8.46
C LYS A 557 3.90 -12.60 -9.65
N ARG A 558 4.63 -12.11 -10.65
CA ARG A 558 4.78 -12.78 -11.97
C ARG A 558 6.23 -12.92 -12.43
N GLY A 559 7.19 -12.40 -11.67
CA GLY A 559 8.62 -12.51 -11.95
C GLY A 559 9.16 -11.49 -12.96
N MET A 560 8.32 -10.56 -13.45
CA MET A 560 8.74 -9.55 -14.44
C MET A 560 8.11 -8.19 -14.13
N PRO A 561 8.91 -7.10 -13.98
CA PRO A 561 8.39 -5.76 -13.81
C PRO A 561 7.99 -5.15 -15.16
N SER A 562 7.01 -4.26 -15.14
CA SER A 562 6.70 -3.34 -16.22
C SER A 562 7.64 -2.13 -16.20
N ARG A 563 7.75 -1.43 -17.34
CA ARG A 563 8.53 -0.18 -17.42
C ARG A 563 8.01 0.90 -16.47
N ALA A 564 6.70 0.94 -16.23
CA ALA A 564 6.10 1.90 -15.30
C ALA A 564 6.52 1.62 -13.85
N GLU A 565 6.53 0.34 -13.44
CA GLU A 565 6.96 -0.05 -12.08
C GLU A 565 8.45 0.21 -11.85
N VAL A 566 9.31 0.05 -12.87
CA VAL A 566 10.73 0.41 -12.74
C VAL A 566 10.91 1.90 -12.50
N THR A 567 10.17 2.75 -13.23
CA THR A 567 10.19 4.21 -13.00
C THR A 567 9.64 4.56 -11.62
N ASP A 568 8.57 3.90 -11.18
CA ASP A 568 7.99 4.09 -9.85
C ASP A 568 8.98 3.73 -8.73
N ALA A 569 9.67 2.59 -8.85
CA ALA A 569 10.73 2.17 -7.92
C ALA A 569 11.93 3.12 -7.90
N ALA A 570 12.26 3.76 -9.02
CA ALA A 570 13.31 4.78 -9.05
C ALA A 570 12.86 6.10 -8.39
N MET A 571 11.58 6.45 -8.50
CA MET A 571 11.02 7.65 -7.85
C MET A 571 10.84 7.48 -6.34
N SER A 572 10.62 6.25 -5.88
CA SER A 572 10.40 5.94 -4.47
C SER A 572 11.65 6.13 -3.59
N GLU A 573 12.85 6.25 -4.18
CA GLU A 573 14.10 6.63 -3.48
C GLU A 573 13.96 7.93 -2.67
N ARG A 574 13.04 8.81 -3.07
CA ARG A 574 12.78 10.06 -2.36
C ARG A 574 12.10 9.88 -1.00
N ALA A 575 11.61 8.69 -0.69
CA ALA A 575 11.02 8.33 0.59
C ALA A 575 12.04 7.63 1.49
N GLU A 576 11.87 7.75 2.81
CA GLU A 576 12.74 7.11 3.80
C GLU A 576 12.64 5.58 3.75
N CYS A 577 11.50 5.05 3.28
CA CYS A 577 11.27 3.63 3.13
C CYS A 577 10.37 3.34 1.93
N VAL A 578 10.58 2.19 1.30
CA VAL A 578 9.77 1.68 0.19
C VAL A 578 9.18 0.33 0.58
N MET A 579 7.86 0.16 0.38
CA MET A 579 7.15 -1.06 0.77
C MET A 579 6.84 -1.94 -0.44
N LEU A 580 7.22 -3.21 -0.37
CA LEU A 580 6.84 -4.27 -1.30
C LEU A 580 5.70 -5.14 -0.75
N ASN A 581 4.78 -5.51 -1.63
CA ASN A 581 3.72 -6.48 -1.34
C ASN A 581 4.25 -7.92 -1.50
N LYS A 582 3.55 -8.89 -0.89
CA LYS A 582 3.91 -10.32 -0.98
C LYS A 582 3.70 -10.91 -2.37
N GLY A 583 4.52 -11.90 -2.73
CA GLY A 583 4.38 -12.69 -3.95
C GLY A 583 5.47 -13.77 -4.10
N PRO A 584 5.29 -14.74 -5.02
CA PRO A 584 6.23 -15.86 -5.20
C PRO A 584 7.64 -15.44 -5.61
N PHE A 585 7.82 -14.25 -6.19
CA PHE A 585 9.12 -13.71 -6.60
C PHE A 585 9.55 -12.53 -5.70
N ILE A 586 9.16 -12.55 -4.42
CA ILE A 586 9.43 -11.44 -3.51
C ILE A 586 10.92 -11.24 -3.26
N VAL A 587 11.71 -12.32 -3.21
CA VAL A 587 13.16 -12.24 -3.01
C VAL A 587 13.82 -11.51 -4.19
N GLU A 588 13.40 -11.80 -5.42
CA GLU A 588 13.85 -11.11 -6.63
C GLU A 588 13.40 -9.64 -6.64
N ALA A 589 12.18 -9.36 -6.19
CA ALA A 589 11.67 -8.00 -6.09
C ALA A 589 12.48 -7.15 -5.10
N ILE A 590 12.86 -7.71 -3.94
CA ILE A 590 13.71 -7.05 -2.95
C ILE A 590 15.07 -6.72 -3.56
N ARG A 591 15.74 -7.70 -4.19
CA ARG A 591 17.05 -7.49 -4.84
C ARG A 591 16.97 -6.43 -5.93
N PHE A 592 15.93 -6.48 -6.77
CA PHE A 592 15.73 -5.50 -7.83
C PHE A 592 15.54 -4.09 -7.25
N LEU A 593 14.72 -3.95 -6.21
CA LEU A 593 14.50 -2.66 -5.56
C LEU A 593 15.79 -2.14 -4.91
N HIS A 594 16.53 -3.01 -4.21
CA HIS A 594 17.84 -2.69 -3.63
C HIS A 594 18.78 -2.08 -4.68
N ASP A 595 18.97 -2.76 -5.82
CA ASP A 595 19.85 -2.30 -6.91
C ASP A 595 19.39 -0.95 -7.49
N VAL A 596 18.08 -0.72 -7.58
CA VAL A 596 17.52 0.55 -8.06
C VAL A 596 17.83 1.68 -7.06
N LEU A 597 17.60 1.45 -5.77
CA LEU A 597 17.83 2.43 -4.71
C LEU A 597 19.32 2.77 -4.58
N GLU A 598 20.21 1.77 -4.60
CA GLU A 598 21.66 1.96 -4.54
C GLU A 598 22.14 2.87 -5.69
N ARG A 599 21.61 2.68 -6.89
CA ARG A 599 22.00 3.49 -8.05
C ARG A 599 21.42 4.90 -7.98
N MET A 600 20.17 5.05 -7.54
CA MET A 600 19.44 6.31 -7.60
C MET A 600 19.86 7.32 -6.53
N GLN A 601 20.37 6.87 -5.38
CA GLN A 601 20.75 7.76 -4.26
C GLN A 601 21.81 8.81 -4.63
N ASP A 602 22.67 8.54 -5.62
CA ASP A 602 23.69 9.50 -6.06
C ASP A 602 23.12 10.55 -7.03
N HIS A 603 21.93 10.31 -7.58
CA HIS A 603 21.29 11.12 -8.62
C HIS A 603 20.15 11.97 -8.08
N GLN A 604 19.53 11.57 -6.97
CA GLN A 604 18.42 12.25 -6.34
C GLN A 604 18.63 12.35 -4.84
N SER A 605 18.09 13.42 -4.25
CA SER A 605 17.94 13.57 -2.80
C SER A 605 16.69 14.38 -2.59
N LYS A 606 15.61 13.72 -2.15
CA LYS A 606 14.27 14.34 -2.11
C LYS A 606 13.93 14.93 -3.50
N LYS A 607 13.63 16.23 -3.59
CA LYS A 607 13.36 16.91 -4.86
C LYS A 607 14.61 17.38 -5.62
N ARG A 608 15.79 17.06 -5.10
CA ARG A 608 17.05 17.61 -5.60
C ARG A 608 17.69 16.60 -6.53
N THR A 609 17.67 16.89 -7.82
CA THR A 609 18.60 16.25 -8.75
C THR A 609 20.02 16.61 -8.35
N LEU A 610 20.83 15.60 -8.11
CA LEU A 610 22.27 15.69 -7.88
C LEU A 610 23.00 15.40 -9.18
N LEU A 611 24.08 16.14 -9.44
CA LEU A 611 24.89 15.97 -10.64
C LEU A 611 26.06 15.03 -10.32
N ARG A 612 25.77 13.74 -10.12
CA ARG A 612 26.79 12.70 -10.12
C ARG A 612 27.59 12.78 -11.42
N ARG A 613 28.90 12.59 -11.35
CA ARG A 613 29.73 12.37 -12.55
C ARG A 613 29.14 11.23 -13.37
N LEU A 614 28.98 11.45 -14.67
CA LEU A 614 28.43 10.48 -15.62
C LEU A 614 29.57 9.87 -16.41
N ASP A 615 29.70 8.55 -16.37
CA ASP A 615 30.72 7.80 -17.13
C ASP A 615 30.14 7.15 -18.40
N SER A 616 28.85 7.36 -18.67
CA SER A 616 28.12 6.78 -19.80
C SER A 616 28.49 7.39 -21.16
N TRP A 617 29.16 8.55 -21.18
CA TRP A 617 29.64 9.21 -22.39
C TRP A 617 30.90 10.03 -22.10
N GLY A 618 31.84 10.00 -23.04
CA GLY A 618 33.02 10.85 -23.07
C GLY A 618 33.05 11.61 -24.39
N LEU A 619 33.75 12.74 -24.41
CA LEU A 619 34.08 13.44 -25.66
C LEU A 619 35.34 12.86 -26.33
N ASP A 620 35.91 11.79 -25.76
CA ASP A 620 37.13 11.11 -26.17
C ASP A 620 36.85 9.72 -26.77
#